data_AF-A0A1S6HK83-F1
#
_entry.id   AF-A0A1S6HK83-F1
#
_cell.length_a   1.000
_cell.length_b   1.000
_cell.length_c   1.000
_cell.angle_alpha   90.00
_cell.angle_beta   90.00
_cell.angle_gamma   90.00
#
_symmetry.space_group_name_H-M   'P 1'
#
loop_
_entity.id
_entity.type
_entity.pdbx_description
1 polymer ?
#
loop_
_entity_poly.entity_id
_entity_poly.type
_entity_poly.pdbx_seq_one_letter_code
_entity_poly.pdbx_strand_id
1 'polypeptide(L)'
;MWYQKEFKLNAKPRGFHLITDEVYDALSELKKFKIGIAHIHLQHTSAALTINENADPSVRVDFERYFNRLAPEMSFIIPTPTKGQTIPSYHEWPFKFGHMARDLSV
;
A
#
# COMPACT_ATOMS: atom_id res chain seq x y z
N MET A 1 -14.10 27.50 -10.90
CA MET A 1 -14.74 26.21 -11.22
C MET A 1 -13.97 25.11 -10.52
N TRP A 2 -14.62 24.24 -9.76
CA TRP A 2 -14.00 23.06 -9.14
C TRP A 2 -14.33 21.82 -9.96
N TYR A 3 -13.38 20.88 -10.04
CA TYR A 3 -13.52 19.66 -10.83
C TYR A 3 -13.17 18.46 -9.96
N GLN A 4 -14.00 17.43 -9.98
CA GLN A 4 -13.81 16.20 -9.22
C GLN A 4 -14.07 15.02 -10.15
N LYS A 5 -13.20 14.01 -10.08
CA LYS A 5 -13.29 12.79 -10.87
C LYS A 5 -12.83 11.61 -10.03
N GLU A 6 -13.57 10.52 -10.12
CA GLU A 6 -13.15 9.22 -9.58
C GLU A 6 -12.62 8.37 -10.74
N PHE A 7 -11.51 7.67 -10.51
CA PHE A 7 -10.93 6.73 -11.45
C PHE A 7 -10.28 5.57 -10.69
N LYS A 8 -10.02 4.47 -11.39
CA LYS A 8 -9.42 3.26 -10.83
C LYS A 8 -8.00 3.10 -11.33
N LEU A 9 -7.10 2.76 -10.41
CA LEU A 9 -5.75 2.33 -10.72
C LEU A 9 -5.72 0.82 -10.94
N ASN A 10 -4.80 0.33 -11.75
CA ASN A 10 -4.56 -1.09 -11.90
C ASN A 10 -4.05 -1.69 -10.58
N ALA A 11 -4.50 -2.90 -10.26
CA ALA A 11 -4.02 -3.62 -9.08
C ALA A 11 -2.51 -3.85 -9.21
N LYS A 12 -1.77 -3.54 -8.14
CA LYS A 12 -0.33 -3.75 -8.05
C LYS A 12 -0.03 -4.78 -6.95
N PRO A 13 1.01 -5.61 -7.12
CA PRO A 13 1.49 -6.44 -6.01
C PRO A 13 2.04 -5.55 -4.89
N ARG A 14 2.30 -6.13 -3.71
CA ARG A 14 2.93 -5.42 -2.60
C ARG A 14 4.26 -4.78 -3.03
N GLY A 15 4.49 -3.54 -2.62
CA GLY A 15 5.69 -2.78 -2.94
C GLY A 15 5.39 -1.30 -3.19
N PHE A 16 6.33 -0.63 -3.84
CA PHE A 16 6.24 0.80 -4.20
C PHE A 16 6.09 0.94 -5.71
N HIS A 17 5.05 1.64 -6.16
CA HIS A 17 4.74 1.77 -7.58
C HIS A 17 4.69 3.21 -8.01
N LEU A 18 5.24 3.51 -9.19
CA LEU A 18 5.00 4.81 -9.82
C LEU A 18 3.66 4.77 -10.52
N ILE A 19 2.75 5.65 -10.09
CA ILE A 19 1.40 5.79 -10.66
C ILE A 19 1.19 7.14 -11.36
N THR A 20 2.26 7.96 -11.50
CA THR A 20 2.16 9.32 -12.03
C THR A 20 1.51 9.36 -13.41
N ASP A 21 1.93 8.49 -14.33
CA ASP A 21 1.39 8.44 -15.69
C ASP A 21 -0.08 8.00 -15.69
N GLU A 22 -0.42 7.00 -14.88
CA GLU A 22 -1.78 6.47 -14.76
C GLU A 22 -2.75 7.54 -14.20
N VAL A 23 -2.28 8.33 -13.24
CA VAL A 23 -3.03 9.48 -12.70
C VAL A 23 -3.16 10.60 -13.74
N TYR A 24 -2.09 10.89 -14.50
CA TYR A 24 -2.09 11.94 -15.52
C TYR A 24 -3.03 11.62 -16.69
N ASP A 25 -3.03 10.38 -17.14
CA ASP A 25 -3.92 9.87 -18.18
C ASP A 25 -5.39 9.90 -17.71
N ALA A 26 -5.63 9.47 -16.46
CA ALA A 26 -6.96 9.53 -15.87
C ALA A 26 -7.48 10.96 -15.68
N LEU A 27 -6.60 11.95 -15.48
CA LEU A 27 -6.92 13.35 -15.23
C LEU A 27 -6.51 14.29 -16.38
N SER A 28 -6.78 13.89 -17.63
CA SER A 28 -6.52 14.69 -18.85
C SER A 28 -7.02 16.14 -18.79
N GLU A 29 -8.06 16.40 -18.00
CA GLU A 29 -8.71 17.68 -17.78
C GLU A 29 -7.81 18.68 -17.02
N LEU A 30 -6.75 18.21 -16.33
CA LEU A 30 -5.75 19.06 -15.68
C LEU A 30 -5.15 20.09 -16.64
N LYS A 31 -5.02 19.75 -17.94
CA LYS A 31 -4.52 20.66 -18.99
C LYS A 31 -5.38 21.93 -19.17
N LYS A 32 -6.62 21.92 -18.69
CA LYS A 32 -7.52 23.09 -18.74
C LYS A 32 -7.25 24.10 -17.63
N PHE A 33 -6.51 23.72 -16.60
CA PHE A 33 -6.18 24.57 -15.46
C PHE A 33 -4.74 25.05 -15.58
N LYS A 34 -4.51 26.36 -15.44
CA LYS A 34 -3.15 26.93 -15.41
C LYS A 34 -2.53 26.92 -14.02
N ILE A 35 -3.35 27.18 -13.00
CA ILE A 35 -2.94 27.27 -11.59
C ILE A 35 -4.12 26.76 -10.75
N GLY A 36 -3.84 26.00 -9.69
CA GLY A 36 -4.86 25.49 -8.78
C GLY A 36 -4.26 24.59 -7.70
N ILE A 37 -5.14 23.99 -6.90
CA ILE A 37 -4.80 23.00 -5.88
C ILE A 37 -5.47 21.69 -6.30
N ALA A 38 -4.72 20.59 -6.27
CA ALA A 38 -5.22 19.25 -6.53
C ALA A 38 -5.23 18.45 -5.23
N HIS A 39 -6.40 17.91 -4.88
CA HIS A 39 -6.55 16.95 -3.80
C HIS A 39 -6.66 15.55 -4.41
N ILE A 40 -5.73 14.67 -4.06
CA ILE A 40 -5.74 13.27 -4.48
C ILE A 40 -6.01 12.43 -3.24
N HIS A 41 -7.13 11.72 -3.25
CA HIS A 41 -7.55 10.86 -2.14
C HIS A 41 -7.65 9.42 -2.62
N LEU A 42 -6.90 8.53 -1.98
CA LEU A 42 -6.98 7.11 -2.25
C LEU A 42 -8.05 6.47 -1.37
N GLN A 43 -9.09 5.93 -2.01
CA GLN A 43 -10.19 5.24 -1.33
C GLN A 43 -9.82 3.77 -1.02
N HIS A 44 -8.71 3.57 -0.31
CA HIS A 44 -8.25 2.24 0.08
C HIS A 44 -7.72 2.27 1.52
N THR A 45 -8.05 1.25 2.30
CA THR A 45 -7.57 1.13 3.70
C THR A 45 -6.25 0.41 3.80
N SER A 46 -5.80 -0.20 2.70
CA SER A 46 -4.52 -0.89 2.61
C SER A 46 -3.67 -0.39 1.44
N ALA A 47 -3.59 0.91 1.26
CA ALA A 47 -2.56 1.54 0.44
C ALA A 47 -2.45 3.01 0.86
N ALA A 48 -1.35 3.66 0.52
CA ALA A 48 -1.16 5.08 0.81
C ALA A 48 -0.47 5.77 -0.35
N LEU A 49 -0.84 7.04 -0.62
CA LEU A 49 -0.14 7.85 -1.60
C LEU A 49 0.98 8.63 -0.93
N THR A 50 2.13 8.69 -1.58
CA THR A 50 3.20 9.62 -1.18
C THR A 50 3.74 10.35 -2.39
N ILE A 51 4.37 11.49 -2.12
CA ILE A 51 5.10 12.26 -3.12
C ILE A 51 6.58 12.16 -2.73
N ASN A 52 7.41 11.74 -3.66
CA ASN A 52 8.84 11.58 -3.43
C ASN A 52 9.63 12.04 -4.67
N GLU A 53 10.95 12.20 -4.51
CA GLU A 53 11.83 12.57 -5.59
C GLU A 53 12.06 11.34 -6.48
N ASN A 54 11.64 11.41 -7.75
CA ASN A 54 11.85 10.33 -8.72
C ASN A 54 13.29 10.36 -9.29
N ALA A 55 14.31 10.43 -8.42
CA ALA A 55 15.70 10.56 -8.84
C ALA A 55 16.44 9.23 -8.92
N ASP A 56 16.05 8.20 -8.15
CA ASP A 56 16.81 6.95 -8.14
C ASP A 56 15.94 5.71 -7.78
N PRO A 57 15.99 4.63 -8.59
CA PRO A 57 15.36 3.34 -8.25
C PRO A 57 15.77 2.77 -6.89
N SER A 58 16.97 3.11 -6.39
CA SER A 58 17.46 2.72 -5.07
C SER A 58 16.60 3.28 -3.93
N VAL A 59 15.98 4.46 -4.10
CA VAL A 59 15.07 5.02 -3.09
C VAL A 59 13.89 4.09 -2.85
N ARG A 60 13.34 3.46 -3.89
CA ARG A 60 12.25 2.48 -3.73
C ARG A 60 12.70 1.24 -2.97
N VAL A 61 13.89 0.73 -3.29
CA VAL A 61 14.46 -0.46 -2.64
C VAL A 61 14.78 -0.17 -1.17
N ASP A 62 15.31 1.01 -0.87
CA ASP A 62 15.63 1.42 0.49
C ASP A 62 14.38 1.71 1.31
N PHE A 63 13.35 2.32 0.72
CA PHE A 63 12.04 2.47 1.35
C PHE A 63 11.40 1.12 1.66
N GLU A 64 11.41 0.20 0.69
CA GLU A 64 10.89 -1.15 0.89
C GLU A 64 11.64 -1.89 2.00
N ARG A 65 12.97 -1.79 2.03
CA ARG A 65 13.79 -2.38 3.11
C ARG A 65 13.51 -1.75 4.47
N TYR A 66 13.38 -0.43 4.52
CA TYR A 66 13.08 0.30 5.76
C TYR A 66 11.69 -0.06 6.30
N PHE A 67 10.66 -0.06 5.45
CA PHE A 67 9.31 -0.44 5.84
C PHE A 67 9.20 -1.91 6.25
N ASN A 68 9.87 -2.82 5.51
CA ASN A 68 9.94 -4.23 5.91
C ASN A 68 10.63 -4.43 7.27
N ARG A 69 11.51 -3.52 7.70
CA ARG A 69 12.11 -3.57 9.03
C ARG A 69 11.20 -2.99 10.11
N LEU A 70 10.48 -1.90 9.83
CA LEU A 70 9.58 -1.25 10.78
C LEU A 70 8.29 -2.05 11.03
N ALA A 71 7.73 -2.60 9.96
CA ALA A 71 6.50 -3.38 9.95
C ALA A 71 6.74 -4.68 9.18
N PRO A 72 7.52 -5.62 9.75
CA PRO A 72 7.80 -6.89 9.09
C PRO A 72 6.50 -7.66 8.89
N GLU A 73 6.41 -8.36 7.76
CA GLU A 73 5.36 -9.34 7.59
C GLU A 73 5.52 -10.43 8.65
N MET A 74 4.53 -10.52 9.54
CA MET A 74 4.40 -11.72 10.35
C MET A 74 3.83 -12.82 9.47
N SER A 75 4.71 -13.61 8.86
CA SER A 75 4.33 -14.95 8.42
C SER A 75 4.07 -15.77 9.66
N PHE A 76 2.81 -15.85 10.06
CA PHE A 76 2.42 -16.83 11.05
C PHE A 76 2.50 -18.20 10.39
N ILE A 77 3.65 -18.85 10.52
CA ILE A 77 3.79 -20.25 10.13
C ILE A 77 2.98 -21.03 11.15
N ILE A 78 1.73 -21.35 10.80
CA ILE A 78 0.99 -22.39 11.53
C ILE A 78 1.78 -23.67 11.26
N PRO A 79 2.39 -24.30 12.28
CA PRO A 79 3.09 -25.57 12.09
C PRO A 79 2.10 -26.56 11.51
N THR A 80 2.41 -27.15 10.35
CA THR A 80 1.61 -28.25 9.84
C THR A 80 1.70 -29.37 10.87
N PRO A 81 0.60 -29.84 11.48
CA PRO A 81 0.69 -30.88 12.48
C PRO A 81 1.27 -32.14 11.85
N THR A 82 2.43 -32.56 12.33
CA THR A 82 2.94 -33.90 12.05
C THR A 82 1.95 -34.93 12.61
N LYS A 83 1.75 -36.02 11.87
CA LYS A 83 0.74 -37.05 12.16
C LYS A 83 0.79 -37.47 13.64
N GLY A 84 -0.24 -37.12 14.41
CA GLY A 84 -0.35 -37.40 15.85
C GLY A 84 -0.27 -36.19 16.78
N GLN A 85 0.01 -34.98 16.29
CA GLN A 85 -0.07 -33.73 17.07
C GLN A 85 -1.39 -33.01 16.83
N THR A 86 -2.08 -32.63 17.89
CA THR A 86 -3.26 -31.76 17.85
C THR A 86 -2.82 -30.30 17.71
N ILE A 87 -3.37 -29.57 16.74
CA ILE A 87 -3.20 -28.12 16.65
C ILE A 87 -3.89 -27.49 17.88
N PRO A 88 -3.24 -26.56 18.61
CA PRO A 88 -3.89 -25.83 19.70
C PRO A 88 -5.14 -25.10 19.20
N SER A 89 -6.18 -25.06 20.03
CA SER A 89 -7.39 -24.29 19.76
C SER A 89 -7.05 -22.84 19.45
N TYR A 90 -7.78 -22.21 18.51
CA TYR A 90 -7.62 -20.78 18.16
C TYR A 90 -7.62 -19.85 19.38
N HIS A 91 -8.20 -20.25 20.51
CA HIS A 91 -8.24 -19.47 21.74
C HIS A 91 -6.94 -19.47 22.56
N GLU A 92 -6.03 -20.42 22.32
CA GLU A 92 -4.76 -20.55 23.06
C GLU A 92 -3.61 -19.78 22.41
N TRP A 93 -3.83 -19.25 21.21
CA TRP A 93 -2.89 -18.35 20.58
C TRP A 93 -2.97 -16.98 21.26
N PRO A 94 -1.84 -16.33 21.57
CA PRO A 94 -1.87 -14.97 22.09
C PRO A 94 -2.59 -14.09 21.07
N PHE A 95 -3.81 -13.69 21.40
CA PHE A 95 -4.62 -12.74 20.63
C PHE A 95 -3.91 -11.39 20.61
N LYS A 96 -2.90 -11.25 19.75
CA LYS A 96 -2.49 -9.96 19.21
C LYS A 96 -3.18 -9.83 17.87
N PHE A 97 -4.45 -9.39 17.92
CA PHE A 97 -5.12 -8.79 16.78
C PHE A 97 -4.31 -7.57 16.35
N GLY A 98 -3.30 -7.78 15.50
CA GLY A 98 -2.69 -6.75 14.66
C GLY A 98 -3.61 -6.45 13.49
N HIS A 99 -4.85 -6.06 13.78
CA HIS A 99 -5.67 -5.34 12.82
C HIS A 99 -5.31 -3.86 12.95
N MET A 100 -5.16 -3.19 11.80
CA MET A 100 -4.93 -1.75 11.64
C MET A 100 -3.46 -1.29 11.64
N ALA A 101 -2.75 -1.69 10.60
CA ALA A 101 -1.90 -0.81 9.79
C ALA A 101 -1.53 -1.60 8.52
N ARG A 102 -2.56 -2.05 7.80
CA ARG A 102 -2.35 -2.86 6.59
C ARG A 102 -2.03 -1.88 5.47
N ASP A 103 -0.88 -2.10 4.84
CA ASP A 103 -0.35 -1.43 3.65
C ASP A 103 -0.33 0.11 3.71
N LEU A 104 0.73 0.63 4.34
CA LEU A 104 1.26 1.95 4.03
C LEU A 104 2.28 1.77 2.91
N SER A 105 1.93 2.07 1.66
CA SER A 105 2.91 2.51 0.65
C SER A 105 2.29 2.86 -0.71
N VAL A 106 3.10 3.70 -1.38
CA VAL A 106 3.11 4.43 -2.65
C VAL A 106 2.64 3.68 -3.88
#